data_AF-A0A819YW21-F1
#
_entry.id   AF-A0A819YW21-F1
#
_cell.length_a   1.000
_cell.length_b   1.000
_cell.length_c   1.000
_cell.angle_alpha   90.00
_cell.angle_beta   90.00
_cell.angle_gamma   90.00
#
_symmetry.space_group_name_H-M   'P 1'
#
loop_
_entity.id
_entity.type
_entity.pdbx_description
1 polymer ?
#
loop_
_entity_poly.entity_id
_entity_poly.type
_entity_poly.pdbx_seq_one_letter_code
_entity_poly.pdbx_strand_id
1 'polypeptide(L)'
;MLDLIDELSRDKNFVKDYAEWSFKLFSQPDYIYGRSPSEFPCPISKTKRNNNPKTVHELRPSDIQCVAALGDSLTAGLGAHAVTPAGLFTENRGASWSIGGDYTFSTVFTLPNILREYNSQLKGYSTKTSVIFLKGQNSSHNQLNV
;
A
#
# COMPACT_ATOMS: atom_id res chain seq x y z
N MET A 1 12.71 -26.35 -5.57
CA MET A 1 11.79 -25.44 -4.81
C MET A 1 10.61 -26.23 -4.25
N LEU A 2 9.91 -27.01 -5.06
CA LEU A 2 8.81 -27.87 -4.59
C LEU A 2 9.29 -28.96 -3.63
N ASP A 3 10.45 -29.57 -3.88
CA ASP A 3 10.99 -30.62 -3.00
C ASP A 3 11.30 -30.11 -1.59
N LEU A 4 11.83 -28.89 -1.49
CA LEU A 4 12.09 -28.22 -0.21
C LEU A 4 10.79 -27.92 0.55
N ILE A 5 9.75 -27.47 -0.15
CA ILE A 5 8.45 -27.23 0.47
C ILE A 5 7.85 -28.55 0.96
N ASP A 6 7.97 -29.61 0.18
CA ASP A 6 7.43 -30.92 0.51
C ASP A 6 8.19 -31.58 1.68
N GLU A 7 9.51 -31.36 1.76
CA GLU A 7 10.34 -31.76 2.90
C GLU A 7 9.95 -30.99 4.17
N LEU A 8 9.87 -29.66 4.10
CA LEU A 8 9.48 -28.82 5.23
C LEU A 8 8.03 -29.08 5.70
N SER A 9 7.13 -29.38 4.77
CA SER A 9 5.73 -29.71 5.09
C SER A 9 5.59 -31.04 5.85
N ARG A 10 6.52 -31.98 5.66
CA ARG A 10 6.54 -33.27 6.38
C ARG A 10 7.14 -33.16 7.78
N ASP A 11 7.92 -32.13 8.06
CA ASP A 11 8.47 -31.88 9.40
C ASP A 11 7.39 -31.28 10.31
N LYS A 12 6.87 -32.12 11.23
CA LYS A 12 5.82 -31.72 12.17
C LYS A 12 6.26 -30.64 13.15
N ASN A 13 7.55 -30.60 13.52
CA ASN A 13 8.08 -29.59 14.42
C ASN A 13 8.14 -28.25 13.69
N PHE A 14 8.66 -28.25 12.46
CA PHE A 14 8.68 -27.07 11.61
C PHE A 14 7.27 -26.50 11.38
N VAL A 15 6.31 -27.35 11.00
CA VAL A 15 4.93 -26.91 10.75
C VAL A 15 4.30 -26.30 12.00
N LYS A 16 4.52 -26.91 13.17
CA LYS A 16 4.03 -26.37 14.44
C LYS A 16 4.65 -25.02 14.76
N ASP A 17 5.98 -24.92 14.70
CA ASP A 17 6.72 -23.69 15.04
C ASP A 17 6.37 -22.56 14.06
N TYR A 18 6.25 -22.87 12.77
CA TYR A 18 5.83 -21.92 11.74
C TYR A 18 4.39 -21.46 11.95
N ALA A 19 3.47 -22.36 12.32
CA ALA A 19 2.08 -22.01 12.61
C ALA A 19 1.97 -21.10 13.84
N GLU A 20 2.67 -21.43 14.93
CA GLU A 20 2.71 -20.60 16.13
C GLU A 20 3.33 -19.22 15.85
N TRP A 21 4.46 -19.18 15.14
CA TRP A 21 5.13 -17.94 14.75
C TRP A 21 4.25 -17.06 13.86
N SER A 22 3.66 -17.63 12.80
CA SER A 22 2.81 -16.89 11.87
C SER A 22 1.53 -16.40 12.55
N PHE A 23 0.91 -17.21 13.40
CA PHE A 23 -0.23 -16.78 14.20
C PHE A 23 0.12 -15.61 15.12
N LYS A 24 1.28 -15.68 15.80
CA LYS A 24 1.79 -14.59 16.64
C LYS A 24 2.05 -13.32 15.84
N LEU A 25 2.63 -13.44 14.64
CA LEU A 25 2.90 -12.31 13.75
C LEU A 25 1.59 -11.65 13.28
N PHE A 26 0.63 -12.46 12.79
CA PHE A 26 -0.63 -11.97 12.24
C PHE A 26 -1.62 -11.48 13.32
N SER A 27 -1.42 -11.87 14.58
CA SER A 27 -2.18 -11.38 15.72
C SER A 27 -1.70 -10.02 16.26
N GLN A 28 -0.61 -9.48 15.72
CA GLN A 28 -0.12 -8.17 16.15
C GLN A 28 -1.09 -7.08 15.68
N PRO A 29 -1.43 -6.10 16.56
CA PRO A 29 -2.38 -5.05 16.21
C PRO A 29 -1.88 -4.16 15.05
N ASP A 30 -0.57 -4.10 14.85
CA ASP A 30 0.13 -3.36 13.81
C ASP A 30 0.58 -4.24 12.64
N TYR A 31 0.15 -5.49 12.54
CA TYR A 31 0.58 -6.40 11.46
C TYR A 31 0.28 -5.85 10.06
N ILE A 32 -0.90 -5.27 9.87
CA ILE A 32 -1.40 -4.86 8.54
C ILE A 32 -0.75 -3.57 8.04
N TYR A 33 -0.58 -2.59 8.93
CA TYR A 33 -0.15 -1.24 8.56
C TYR A 33 1.19 -0.82 9.18
N GLY A 34 1.77 -1.67 10.02
CA GLY A 34 2.92 -1.33 10.82
C GLY A 34 2.63 -0.21 11.82
N ARG A 35 3.69 0.21 12.50
CA ARG A 35 3.67 1.39 13.36
C ARG A 35 4.13 2.60 12.55
N SER A 36 3.19 3.44 12.12
CA SER A 36 3.51 4.72 11.48
C SER A 36 3.57 5.85 12.53
N PRO A 37 4.42 6.87 12.34
CA PRO A 37 4.43 8.05 13.20
C PRO A 37 3.06 8.73 13.25
N SER A 38 2.65 9.24 14.41
CA SER A 38 1.39 10.00 14.54
C SER A 38 1.41 11.31 13.75
N GLU A 39 2.60 11.93 13.66
CA GLU A 39 2.82 13.20 12.98
C GLU A 39 3.86 13.03 11.87
N PHE A 40 3.70 13.81 10.79
CA PHE A 40 4.64 13.79 9.69
C PHE A 40 6.01 14.36 10.12
N PRO A 41 7.11 13.60 9.99
CA PRO A 41 8.39 13.96 10.62
C PRO A 41 9.14 15.09 9.90
N CYS A 42 8.72 15.47 8.69
CA CYS A 42 9.41 16.49 7.91
C CYS A 42 8.74 17.87 8.05
N PRO A 43 9.50 18.97 8.13
CA PRO A 43 8.94 20.31 8.16
C PRO A 43 8.23 20.63 6.85
N ILE A 44 6.91 20.79 6.89
CA ILE A 44 6.09 21.09 5.71
C ILE A 44 6.04 22.61 5.52
N SER A 45 6.76 23.13 4.52
CA SER A 45 6.51 24.48 4.03
C SER A 45 5.26 24.49 3.14
N LYS A 46 4.11 24.86 3.71
CA LYS A 46 2.84 24.96 2.99
C LYS A 46 2.78 26.12 1.98
N THR A 47 3.87 26.88 1.84
CA THR A 47 3.95 28.01 0.92
C THR A 47 4.07 27.50 -0.51
N LYS A 48 2.95 27.55 -1.25
CA LYS A 48 2.96 27.35 -2.70
C LYS A 48 3.95 28.34 -3.31
N ARG A 49 4.84 27.86 -4.19
CA ARG A 49 5.70 28.78 -4.95
C ARG A 49 4.82 29.55 -5.92
N ASN A 50 5.17 30.80 -6.15
CA ASN A 50 4.53 31.62 -7.19
C ASN A 50 4.90 31.14 -8.61
N ASN A 51 6.02 30.41 -8.76
CA ASN A 51 6.52 29.97 -10.07
C ASN A 51 6.69 28.44 -10.13
N ASN A 52 6.28 27.85 -11.25
CA ASN A 52 6.53 26.44 -11.53
C ASN A 52 8.04 26.18 -11.73
N PRO A 53 8.58 25.07 -11.20
CA PRO A 53 9.98 24.71 -11.41
C PRO A 53 10.24 24.46 -12.89
N LYS A 54 11.38 24.95 -13.39
CA LYS A 54 11.78 24.77 -14.80
C LYS A 54 12.79 23.64 -14.99
N THR A 55 13.45 23.23 -13.91
CA THR A 55 14.49 22.19 -13.90
C THR A 55 14.22 21.18 -12.80
N VAL A 56 14.79 19.97 -12.93
CA VAL A 56 14.66 18.91 -11.92
C VAL A 56 15.29 19.29 -10.58
N HIS A 57 16.33 20.13 -10.59
CA HIS A 57 17.01 20.61 -9.38
C HIS A 57 16.16 21.60 -8.58
N GLU A 58 15.20 22.25 -9.24
CA GLU A 58 14.25 23.14 -8.60
C GLU A 58 13.00 22.40 -8.11
N LEU A 59 12.79 21.13 -8.48
CA LEU A 59 11.56 20.41 -8.15
C LEU A 59 11.48 20.13 -6.64
N ARG A 60 10.36 20.49 -6.01
CA ARG A 60 10.06 20.11 -4.62
C ARG A 60 8.93 19.10 -4.59
N PRO A 61 8.81 18.30 -3.50
CA PRO A 61 7.68 17.38 -3.33
C PRO A 61 6.30 18.05 -3.46
N SER A 62 6.17 19.32 -3.03
CA SER A 62 4.93 20.09 -3.14
C SER A 62 4.50 20.40 -4.58
N ASP A 63 5.43 20.34 -5.53
CA ASP A 63 5.17 20.67 -6.93
C ASP A 63 4.68 19.45 -7.72
N ILE A 64 4.69 18.25 -7.11
CA ILE A 64 4.13 17.03 -7.69
C ILE A 64 2.61 17.11 -7.61
N GLN A 65 1.96 17.14 -8.78
CA GLN A 65 0.50 17.29 -8.89
C GLN A 65 -0.24 15.97 -9.12
N CYS A 66 0.43 15.01 -9.75
CA CYS A 66 -0.16 13.73 -10.11
C CYS A 66 0.84 12.61 -9.83
N VAL A 67 0.33 11.48 -9.36
CA VAL A 67 1.05 10.22 -9.23
C VAL A 67 0.26 9.14 -9.97
N ALA A 68 0.94 8.29 -10.70
CA ALA A 68 0.35 7.17 -11.40
C ALA A 68 1.29 5.97 -11.31
N ALA A 69 0.74 4.77 -11.27
CA ALA A 69 1.50 3.54 -11.35
C ALA A 69 0.83 2.57 -12.31
N LEU A 70 1.66 1.84 -13.05
CA LEU A 70 1.27 0.75 -13.93
C LEU A 70 2.09 -0.46 -13.54
N GLY A 71 1.46 -1.63 -13.50
CA GLY A 71 2.13 -2.86 -13.12
C GLY A 71 1.16 -4.02 -13.03
N ASP A 72 1.60 -5.06 -12.33
CA ASP A 72 0.86 -6.30 -12.12
C ASP A 72 0.17 -6.34 -10.75
N SER A 73 -0.10 -7.55 -10.25
CA SER A 73 -0.77 -7.80 -8.98
C SER A 73 -0.02 -7.25 -7.77
N LEU A 74 1.32 -7.09 -7.84
CA LEU A 74 2.10 -6.51 -6.75
C LEU A 74 1.81 -5.02 -6.62
N THR A 75 1.77 -4.30 -7.74
CA THR A 75 1.35 -2.88 -7.77
C THR A 75 -0.09 -2.73 -7.29
N ALA A 76 -0.95 -3.73 -7.53
CA ALA A 76 -2.32 -3.74 -7.04
C ALA A 76 -2.49 -4.10 -5.55
N GLY A 77 -1.41 -4.44 -4.84
CA GLY A 77 -1.48 -4.81 -3.42
C GLY A 77 -2.21 -6.13 -3.19
N LEU A 78 -2.03 -7.12 -4.08
CA LEU A 78 -2.68 -8.42 -3.95
C LEU A 78 -2.27 -9.12 -2.65
N GLY A 79 -3.25 -9.43 -1.82
CA GLY A 79 -3.04 -10.09 -0.54
C GLY A 79 -2.33 -9.23 0.51
N ALA A 80 -2.18 -7.92 0.29
CA ALA A 80 -1.46 -7.05 1.25
C ALA A 80 -2.05 -7.06 2.66
N HIS A 81 -3.37 -7.27 2.79
CA HIS A 81 -4.07 -7.40 4.07
C HIS A 81 -4.57 -8.82 4.35
N ALA A 82 -4.00 -9.84 3.68
CA ALA A 82 -4.50 -11.20 3.77
C ALA A 82 -4.13 -11.85 5.11
N VAL A 83 -5.13 -12.02 5.97
CA VAL A 83 -5.04 -12.87 7.19
C VAL A 83 -5.62 -14.27 6.97
N THR A 84 -6.22 -14.51 5.79
CA THR A 84 -6.74 -15.82 5.38
C THR A 84 -6.30 -16.14 3.96
N PRO A 85 -6.25 -17.43 3.56
CA PRO A 85 -5.96 -17.82 2.19
C PRO A 85 -6.90 -17.19 1.15
N ALA A 86 -8.17 -16.99 1.49
CA ALA A 86 -9.13 -16.30 0.62
C ALA A 86 -8.76 -14.81 0.42
N GLY A 87 -8.20 -14.17 1.44
CA GLY A 87 -7.69 -12.80 1.38
C GLY A 87 -6.57 -12.61 0.35
N LEU A 88 -5.84 -13.68 -0.02
CA LEU A 88 -4.78 -13.61 -1.04
C LEU A 88 -5.33 -13.26 -2.43
N PHE A 89 -6.62 -13.41 -2.68
CA PHE A 89 -7.27 -13.04 -3.94
C PHE A 89 -7.87 -11.63 -3.94
N THR A 90 -7.49 -10.82 -2.95
CA THR A 90 -8.00 -9.47 -2.74
C THR A 90 -6.90 -8.44 -3.05
N GLU A 91 -7.16 -7.56 -4.00
CA GLU A 91 -6.28 -6.47 -4.42
C GLU A 91 -6.54 -5.23 -3.57
N ASN A 92 -5.65 -4.94 -2.61
CA ASN A 92 -5.73 -3.79 -1.73
C ASN A 92 -4.97 -2.60 -2.34
N ARG A 93 -5.47 -2.06 -3.46
CA ARG A 93 -4.75 -1.01 -4.21
C ARG A 93 -4.53 0.24 -3.40
N GLY A 94 -5.51 0.61 -2.57
CA GLY A 94 -5.39 1.76 -1.69
C GLY A 94 -4.33 1.64 -0.60
N ALA A 95 -3.86 0.42 -0.31
CA ALA A 95 -2.74 0.15 0.61
C ALA A 95 -1.41 -0.15 -0.09
N SER A 96 -1.40 -0.17 -1.43
CA SER A 96 -0.17 -0.39 -2.19
C SER A 96 0.87 0.68 -1.87
N TRP A 97 2.10 0.28 -1.54
CA TRP A 97 3.15 1.22 -1.18
C TRP A 97 3.42 2.27 -2.29
N SER A 98 3.36 1.86 -3.55
CA SER A 98 3.69 2.73 -4.70
C SER A 98 2.58 3.67 -5.12
N ILE A 99 1.30 3.30 -4.95
CA ILE A 99 0.17 4.07 -5.51
C ILE A 99 -1.07 4.17 -4.61
N GLY A 100 -1.08 3.51 -3.46
CA GLY A 100 -2.20 3.54 -2.55
C GLY A 100 -2.37 4.89 -1.87
N GLY A 101 -3.61 5.33 -1.67
CA GLY A 101 -3.94 6.58 -0.98
C GLY A 101 -5.12 6.41 -0.03
N ASP A 102 -5.37 5.20 0.48
CA ASP A 102 -6.36 5.01 1.54
C ASP A 102 -5.88 5.70 2.83
N TYR A 103 -6.83 6.26 3.58
CA TYR A 103 -6.60 6.95 4.86
C TYR A 103 -5.55 8.09 4.76
N THR A 104 -4.67 8.20 5.76
CA THR A 104 -3.60 9.19 5.91
C THR A 104 -2.23 8.52 5.99
N PHE A 105 -1.16 9.31 5.94
CA PHE A 105 0.22 8.84 6.14
C PHE A 105 0.41 8.06 7.45
N SER A 106 -0.23 8.52 8.54
CA SER A 106 -0.12 7.90 9.86
C SER A 106 -0.87 6.57 9.98
N THR A 107 -1.75 6.24 9.03
CA THR A 107 -2.45 4.94 8.98
C THR A 107 -1.86 4.05 7.89
N VAL A 108 -1.63 4.58 6.70
CA VAL A 108 -1.10 3.80 5.57
C VAL A 108 0.11 4.55 4.99
N PHE A 109 1.28 3.98 5.23
CA PHE A 109 2.56 4.56 4.82
C PHE A 109 2.81 4.26 3.33
N THR A 110 2.23 5.08 2.45
CA THR A 110 2.40 4.98 1.00
C THR A 110 3.05 6.23 0.44
N LEU A 111 3.67 6.08 -0.74
CA LEU A 111 4.24 7.21 -1.46
C LEU A 111 3.20 8.32 -1.73
N PRO A 112 1.97 8.04 -2.19
CA PRO A 112 0.96 9.10 -2.35
C PRO A 112 0.52 9.76 -1.05
N ASN A 113 0.37 9.02 0.05
CA ASN A 113 0.01 9.64 1.34
C ASN A 113 1.11 10.56 1.86
N ILE A 114 2.39 10.21 1.66
CA ILE A 114 3.52 11.10 1.94
C ILE A 114 3.43 12.37 1.07
N LEU A 115 3.20 12.22 -0.23
CA LEU A 115 3.11 13.36 -1.15
C LEU A 115 1.92 14.27 -0.85
N ARG A 116 0.81 13.71 -0.34
CA ARG A 116 -0.37 14.48 0.11
C ARG A 116 -0.08 15.39 1.29
N GLU A 117 0.90 15.06 2.15
CA GLU A 117 1.36 15.96 3.21
C GLU A 117 1.99 17.24 2.64
N TYR A 118 2.68 17.14 1.49
CA TYR A 118 3.27 18.29 0.79
C TYR A 118 2.29 19.02 -0.14
N ASN A 119 1.36 18.28 -0.76
CA ASN A 119 0.35 18.81 -1.67
C ASN A 119 -0.99 18.09 -1.48
N SER A 120 -1.91 18.74 -0.76
CA SER A 120 -3.26 18.20 -0.53
C SER A 120 -4.12 18.08 -1.79
N GLN A 121 -3.70 18.67 -2.92
CA GLN A 121 -4.38 18.59 -4.21
C GLN A 121 -3.79 17.51 -5.13
N LEU A 122 -2.96 16.60 -4.61
CA LEU A 122 -2.40 15.48 -5.37
C LEU A 122 -3.51 14.60 -5.97
N LYS A 123 -3.33 14.21 -7.24
CA LYS A 123 -4.25 13.35 -7.99
C LYS A 123 -3.60 12.04 -8.42
N GLY A 124 -4.43 11.09 -8.85
CA GLY A 124 -4.02 9.84 -9.51
C GLY A 124 -3.65 8.67 -8.58
N TYR A 125 -3.73 8.85 -7.26
CA TYR A 125 -3.58 7.75 -6.32
C TYR A 125 -4.78 6.80 -6.36
N SER A 126 -4.51 5.54 -6.04
CA SER A 126 -5.52 4.48 -5.99
C SER A 126 -6.16 4.40 -4.62
N THR A 127 -7.43 4.05 -4.58
CA THR A 127 -8.19 3.84 -3.34
C THR A 127 -8.95 2.53 -3.43
N LYS A 128 -9.43 2.05 -2.28
CA LYS A 128 -10.31 0.88 -2.18
C LYS A 128 -9.60 -0.43 -2.54
N THR A 129 -10.40 -1.49 -2.40
CA THR A 129 -10.01 -2.88 -2.54
C THR A 129 -10.96 -3.60 -3.50
N SER A 130 -10.48 -4.63 -4.22
CA SER A 130 -11.33 -5.49 -5.05
C SER A 130 -10.94 -6.96 -4.98
N VAL A 131 -11.89 -7.87 -5.20
CA VAL A 131 -11.65 -9.31 -5.27
C VAL A 131 -11.50 -9.72 -6.73
N ILE A 132 -10.42 -10.43 -7.07
CA ILE A 132 -10.07 -10.80 -8.45
C ILE A 132 -11.21 -11.54 -9.17
N PHE A 133 -11.93 -12.42 -8.45
CA PHE A 133 -12.98 -13.28 -9.03
C PHE A 133 -14.36 -12.63 -9.15
N LEU A 134 -14.61 -11.48 -8.50
CA LEU A 134 -15.93 -10.80 -8.53
C LEU A 134 -15.95 -9.59 -9.48
N LYS A 135 -14.96 -9.47 -10.36
CA LYS A 135 -14.76 -8.31 -11.27
C LYS A 135 -15.91 -8.06 -12.26
N GLY A 136 -16.90 -8.96 -12.35
CA GLY A 136 -18.01 -8.93 -13.30
C GLY A 136 -19.30 -8.22 -12.87
N GLN A 137 -19.40 -7.65 -11.66
CA GLN A 137 -20.59 -6.88 -11.25
C GLN A 137 -20.27 -5.41 -11.08
N ASN A 138 -20.71 -4.58 -12.05
CA ASN A 138 -20.80 -3.11 -12.03
C ASN A 138 -20.00 -2.39 -10.95
N SER A 139 -18.67 -2.51 -11.02
CA SER A 139 -17.81 -2.03 -9.96
C SER A 139 -17.15 -0.71 -10.37
N SER A 140 -17.74 0.40 -9.91
CA SER A 140 -17.13 1.72 -9.79
C SER A 140 -15.91 1.76 -8.84
N HIS A 141 -15.17 0.66 -8.72
CA HIS A 141 -14.16 0.40 -7.69
C HIS A 141 -12.71 0.63 -8.17
N ASN A 142 -12.50 0.95 -9.45
CA ASN A 142 -11.21 1.39 -9.98
C ASN A 142 -11.17 2.93 -10.03
N GLN A 143 -11.46 3.59 -8.91
CA GLN A 143 -11.44 5.05 -8.87
C GLN A 143 -10.02 5.53 -8.58
N LEU A 144 -9.34 5.92 -9.65
CA LEU A 144 -8.29 6.92 -9.56
C LEU A 144 -8.95 8.22 -9.10
N ASN A 145 -8.36 8.89 -8.11
CA ASN A 145 -8.81 10.24 -7.77
C ASN A 145 -8.36 11.21 -8.87
N VAL A 146 -9.27 11.62 -9.77
CA VAL A 146 -9.01 12.53 -10.91
C VAL A 146 -9.51 13.93 -10.63
#